data_AF-A0A1F6WUY5-F1
#
_entry.id   AF-A0A1F6WUY5-F1
#
_cell.length_a   1.000
_cell.length_b   1.000
_cell.length_c   1.000
_cell.angle_alpha   90.00
_cell.angle_beta   90.00
_cell.angle_gamma   90.00
#
_symmetry.space_group_name_H-M   'P 1'
#
loop_
_entity.id
_entity.type
_entity.pdbx_description
1 polymer ?
#
loop_
_entity_poly.entity_id
_entity_poly.type
_entity_poly.pdbx_seq_one_letter_code
_entity_poly.pdbx_strand_id
1 'polypeptide(L)' 'MFMILFKIWYMIAILPFIIFLEGNDMLADFLKKKKIYSHWDYWHSLLIISIILAVVLWTKGYR' A
#
# COMPACT_ATOMS: atom_id res chain seq x y z
N MET A 1 -4.64 -29.29 11.14
CA MET A 1 -4.64 -28.03 11.91
C MET A 1 -3.50 -27.09 11.48
N PHE A 2 -2.23 -27.52 11.54
CA PHE A 2 -1.08 -26.70 11.11
C PHE A 2 -1.19 -26.14 9.68
N MET A 3 -1.63 -26.97 8.72
CA MET A 3 -1.78 -26.57 7.31
C MET A 3 -2.83 -25.48 7.08
N ILE A 4 -3.88 -25.43 7.92
CA ILE A 4 -4.93 -24.41 7.86
C ILE A 4 -4.38 -23.09 8.41
N LEU A 5 -3.70 -23.14 9.55
CA LEU A 5 -3.03 -21.98 10.13
C LEU A 5 -2.02 -21.38 9.16
N PHE A 6 -1.22 -22.21 8.48
CA PHE A 6 -0.26 -21.77 7.47
C PHE A 6 -0.93 -21.03 6.30
N LYS A 7 -2.05 -21.56 5.76
CA LYS A 7 -2.79 -20.89 4.68
C LYS A 7 -3.36 -19.53 5.12
N ILE A 8 -3.93 -19.46 6.32
CA ILE A 8 -4.46 -18.20 6.86
C ILE A 8 -3.32 -17.19 7.03
N TRP A 9 -2.18 -17.63 7.56
CA TRP A 9 -1.02 -16.76 7.76
C TRP A 9 -0.46 -16.25 6.42
N TYR A 10 -0.37 -17.12 5.43
CA TYR A 10 0.04 -16.77 4.07
C TYR A 10 -0.91 -15.75 3.44
N MET A 11 -2.22 -15.93 3.59
CA MET A 11 -3.21 -14.95 3.14
C MET A 11 -3.04 -13.61 3.85
N ILE A 12 -2.91 -13.59 5.18
CA ILE A 12 -2.73 -12.35 5.94
C ILE A 12 -1.44 -11.62 5.50
N ALA A 13 -0.37 -12.37 5.20
CA ALA A 13 0.88 -11.78 4.75
C ALA A 13 0.78 -11.21 3.33
N ILE A 14 0.09 -11.87 2.39
CA ILE A 14 0.12 -11.51 0.96
C ILE A 14 -1.03 -10.61 0.54
N LEU A 15 -2.21 -10.79 1.12
CA LEU A 15 -3.40 -10.01 0.79
C LEU A 15 -3.15 -8.49 0.88
N PRO A 16 -2.44 -7.95 1.88
CA PRO A 16 -2.15 -6.51 1.94
C PRO A 16 -1.34 -6.01 0.75
N PHE A 17 -0.38 -6.81 0.25
CA PHE A 17 0.42 -6.44 -0.91
C PHE A 17 -0.39 -6.49 -2.19
N ILE A 18 -1.27 -7.48 -2.35
CA ILE A 18 -2.17 -7.56 -3.51
C ILE A 18 -3.11 -6.36 -3.54
N ILE A 19 -3.75 -6.04 -2.40
CA ILE A 19 -4.63 -4.87 -2.26
C ILE A 19 -3.86 -3.59 -2.56
N PHE A 20 -2.61 -3.48 -2.11
CA PHE A 20 -1.77 -2.32 -2.38
C PHE A 20 -1.47 -2.15 -3.87
N LEU A 21 -1.10 -3.23 -4.57
CA LEU A 21 -0.81 -3.20 -6.01
C LEU A 21 -2.05 -2.80 -6.81
N GLU A 22 -3.19 -3.46 -6.57
CA GLU A 22 -4.43 -3.17 -7.27
C GLU A 22 -4.94 -1.75 -6.97
N GLY A 23 -4.88 -1.34 -5.69
CA GLY A 23 -5.22 0.02 -5.29
C GLY A 23 -4.31 1.08 -5.91
N ASN A 24 -3.02 0.80 -6.07
CA ASN A 24 -2.09 1.69 -6.75
C ASN A 24 -2.46 1.88 -8.22
N ASP A 25 -2.78 0.80 -8.92
CA ASP A 25 -3.13 0.86 -10.34
C ASP A 25 -4.42 1.66 -10.55
N MET A 26 -5.44 1.43 -9.72
CA MET A 26 -6.68 2.23 -9.73
C MET A 26 -6.43 3.71 -9.45
N LEU A 27 -5.52 4.03 -8.53
CA LEU A 27 -5.17 5.41 -8.18
C LEU A 27 -4.38 6.08 -9.30
N ALA A 28 -3.43 5.37 -9.93
CA ALA A 28 -2.69 5.83 -11.10
C ALA A 28 -3.64 6.16 -12.26
N ASP A 29 -4.60 5.28 -12.54
CA ASP A 29 -5.62 5.49 -13.56
C ASP A 29 -6.52 6.69 -13.25
N PHE A 30 -6.91 6.86 -11.98
CA PHE A 30 -7.68 8.02 -11.55
C PHE A 30 -6.90 9.34 -11.75
N LEU A 31 -5.64 9.39 -11.34
CA LEU A 31 -4.78 10.57 -11.48
C LEU A 31 -4.52 10.91 -12.95
N LYS A 32 -4.30 9.89 -13.79
CA LYS A 32 -4.15 10.05 -15.24
C LYS A 32 -5.44 10.58 -15.87
N LYS A 33 -6.60 10.02 -15.51
CA LYS A 33 -7.91 10.48 -15.98
C LYS A 33 -8.20 11.93 -15.61
N LYS A 34 -7.76 12.37 -14.44
CA LYS A 34 -7.89 13.75 -13.96
C LYS A 34 -6.82 14.71 -14.52
N LYS A 35 -5.87 14.21 -15.34
CA LYS A 35 -4.71 14.97 -15.85
C LYS A 35 -3.88 15.62 -14.74
N ILE A 36 -3.91 15.04 -13.53
CA ILE A 36 -3.15 15.55 -12.38
C ILE A 36 -1.71 15.04 -12.46
N TYR A 37 -1.54 13.78 -12.84
CA TYR A 37 -0.24 13.14 -12.92
C TYR A 37 -0.25 12.07 -14.01
N SER A 38 0.66 12.17 -14.99
CA SER A 38 0.68 11.24 -16.14
C SER A 38 1.53 9.99 -15.90
N HIS A 39 2.49 10.06 -14.96
CA HIS A 39 3.48 9.02 -14.71
C HIS A 39 3.51 8.65 -13.22
N TRP A 40 2.36 8.21 -12.69
CA TRP A 40 2.29 7.68 -11.34
C TRP A 40 2.80 6.23 -11.34
N ASP A 41 3.80 5.94 -10.52
CA ASP A 41 4.39 4.60 -10.39
C ASP A 41 4.29 4.07 -8.95
N TYR A 42 4.69 2.81 -8.76
CA TYR A 42 4.68 2.17 -7.44
C TYR A 42 5.62 2.86 -6.43
N TRP A 43 6.70 3.51 -6.88
CA TRP A 43 7.62 4.24 -6.01
C TRP A 43 6.96 5.47 -5.41
N HIS A 44 6.16 6.21 -6.18
CA HIS A 44 5.41 7.36 -5.66
C HIS A 44 4.44 6.92 -4.56
N SER A 45 3.71 5.81 -4.74
CA SER A 45 2.82 5.28 -3.71
C SER A 45 3.55 4.77 -2.48
N LEU A 46 4.70 4.11 -2.66
CA LEU A 46 5.53 3.65 -1.54
C LEU A 46 6.05 4.84 -0.73
N LEU A 47 6.44 5.93 -1.39
CA LEU A 47 6.92 7.15 -0.76
C LEU A 47 5.79 7.81 0.06
N ILE A 48 4.58 7.90 -0.49
CA ILE A 48 3.41 8.44 0.22
C ILE A 48 3.07 7.60 1.44
N ILE A 49 3.04 6.27 1.31
CA ILE A 49 2.79 5.38 2.43
C ILE A 49 3.87 5.57 3.50
N SER A 50 5.13 5.67 3.10
CA SER A 50 6.24 5.89 4.03
C SER A 50 6.12 7.22 4.78
N ILE A 51 5.69 8.29 4.10
CA ILE A 51 5.42 9.59 4.73
C ILE A 51 4.24 9.47 5.71
N ILE A 52 3.14 8.84 5.32
CA ILE A 52 1.98 8.64 6.20
C ILE A 52 2.39 7.85 7.45
N LEU A 53 3.16 6.77 7.28
CA LEU A 53 3.70 5.98 8.38
C LEU A 53 4.60 6.82 9.29
N ALA A 54 5.51 7.60 8.73
CA ALA A 54 6.38 8.48 9.48
C ALA A 54 5.57 9.51 10.31
N VAL A 55 4.54 10.12 9.72
CA VAL A 55 3.63 11.05 10.42
C VAL A 55 2.85 10.32 11.54
N VAL A 56 2.36 9.11 11.30
CA VAL A 56 1.66 8.31 12.32
C VAL A 56 2.60 7.94 13.47
N LEU A 57 3.81 7.49 13.16
CA LEU A 57 4.82 7.15 14.18
C LEU A 57 5.20 8.38 15.00
N TRP A 58 5.43 9.51 14.33
CA TRP A 58 5.73 10.78 14.96
C TRP A 58 4.61 11.24 15.90
N THR A 59 3.36 11.22 15.44
CA THR A 59 2.19 11.59 16.26
C THR A 59 1.95 10.65 17.43
N LYS A 60 2.39 9.40 17.32
CA LYS A 60 2.38 8.40 18.42
C LYS A 60 3.59 8.52 19.35
N GLY A 61 4.51 9.46 19.11
CA GLY A 61 5.66 9.73 19.97
C GLY A 61 6.86 8.82 19.73
N TYR A 62 6.85 8.02 18.66
CA TYR A 62 8.04 7.32 18.19
C TYR A 62 8.92 8.34 17.47
N ARG A 63 10.11 8.62 18.01
CA ARG A 63 11.11 9.56 17.47
C ARG A 63 12.21 8.82 16.74
#